data_AF-A0A845ZRE0-F1
#
_entry.id   AF-A0A845ZRE0-F1
#
_cell.length_a   1.000
_cell.length_b   1.000
_cell.length_c   1.000
_cell.angle_alpha   90.00
_cell.angle_beta   90.00
_cell.angle_gamma   90.00
#
_symmetry.space_group_name_H-M   'P 1'
#
loop_
_entity.id
_entity.type
_entity.pdbx_description
1 polymer ?
#
loop_
_entity_poly.entity_id
_entity_poly.type
_entity_poly.pdbx_seq_one_letter_code
_entity_poly.pdbx_strand_id
1 'polypeptide(L)'
;ELSITSDDRVVWRFAQANQMILLTANRSMNGKNSLEKVMREENTSTSLPVVTIGDSDRVLSDPDYRNRCVDRLIEIIFDIDDYRGSMRLFIP
;
A
#
# COMPACT_ATOMS: atom_id res chain seq x y z
N GLU A 1 15.27 -11.26 7.14
CA GLU A 1 14.00 -12.00 6.99
C GLU A 1 12.93 -11.25 7.78
N LEU A 2 11.72 -11.10 7.23
CA LEU A 2 10.61 -10.39 7.88
C LEU A 2 9.66 -11.42 8.52
N SER A 3 9.41 -11.32 9.82
CA SER A 3 8.51 -12.25 10.53
C SER A 3 7.07 -12.05 10.09
N ILE A 4 6.29 -13.13 9.99
CA ILE A 4 4.84 -13.06 9.74
C ILE A 4 4.07 -12.39 10.89
N THR A 5 4.68 -12.29 12.07
CA THR A 5 4.11 -11.62 13.24
C THR A 5 4.61 -10.18 13.42
N SER A 6 5.36 -9.65 12.45
CA SER A 6 5.83 -8.26 12.48
C SER A 6 4.64 -7.29 12.46
N ASP A 7 4.76 -6.21 13.23
CA ASP A 7 3.75 -5.13 13.19
C ASP A 7 3.88 -4.27 11.93
N ASP A 8 2.86 -3.46 11.64
CA ASP A 8 2.81 -2.63 10.44
C ASP A 8 4.00 -1.67 10.32
N ARG A 9 4.57 -1.21 11.44
CA ARG A 9 5.71 -0.29 11.42
C ARG A 9 6.96 -1.00 10.93
N VAL A 10 7.21 -2.20 11.43
CA VAL A 10 8.34 -3.03 10.98
C VAL A 10 8.17 -3.39 9.50
N VAL A 11 6.96 -3.79 9.09
CA VAL A 11 6.64 -4.11 7.68
C VAL A 11 6.84 -2.89 6.78
N TRP A 12 6.32 -1.71 7.16
CA TRP A 12 6.45 -0.48 6.37
C TRP A 12 7.90 -0.04 6.23
N ARG A 13 8.66 0.02 7.34
CA ARG A 13 10.09 0.39 7.29
C ARG A 13 10.89 -0.58 6.42
N PHE A 14 10.62 -1.88 6.55
CA PHE A 14 11.27 -2.89 5.71
C PHE A 14 10.98 -2.64 4.23
N ALA A 15 9.71 -2.38 3.87
CA ALA A 15 9.33 -2.11 2.49
C ALA A 15 10.04 -0.84 1.95
N GLN A 16 10.03 0.26 2.70
CA GLN A 16 10.68 1.51 2.28
C GLN A 16 12.19 1.34 2.10
N ALA A 17 12.86 0.66 3.04
CA ALA A 17 14.30 0.40 2.97
C ALA A 17 14.70 -0.44 1.76
N ASN A 18 13.79 -1.28 1.24
CA ASN A 18 14.02 -2.15 0.09
C ASN A 18 13.33 -1.65 -1.19
N GLN A 19 12.82 -0.41 -1.21
CA GLN A 19 12.10 0.18 -2.35
C GLN A 19 10.92 -0.69 -2.84
N MET A 20 10.16 -1.25 -1.90
CA MET A 20 8.98 -2.07 -2.17
C MET A 20 7.70 -1.26 -1.95
N ILE A 21 6.73 -1.44 -2.85
CA ILE A 21 5.36 -0.96 -2.67
C ILE A 21 4.58 -2.00 -1.87
N LEU A 22 3.91 -1.56 -0.79
CA LEU A 22 2.99 -2.42 -0.05
C LEU A 22 1.63 -2.41 -0.74
N LEU A 23 1.14 -3.59 -1.11
CA LEU A 23 -0.22 -3.80 -1.60
C LEU A 23 -1.05 -4.50 -0.53
N THR A 24 -2.22 -3.96 -0.20
CA THR A 24 -3.07 -4.49 0.87
C THR A 24 -4.56 -4.33 0.57
N ALA A 25 -5.40 -5.16 1.20
CA ALA A 25 -6.84 -4.93 1.29
C ALA A 25 -7.25 -4.42 2.69
N ASN A 26 -6.28 -4.21 3.58
CA ASN A 26 -6.55 -3.74 4.93
C ASN A 26 -6.91 -2.24 4.94
N ARG A 27 -8.21 -1.98 5.07
CA ARG A 27 -8.77 -0.64 5.25
C ARG A 27 -8.80 -0.17 6.71
N SER A 28 -8.46 -1.05 7.67
CA SER A 28 -8.59 -0.70 9.09
C SER A 28 -7.60 0.40 9.49
N MET A 29 -8.14 1.45 10.08
CA MET A 29 -7.41 2.63 10.58
C MET A 29 -6.99 2.48 12.05
N ASN A 30 -7.40 1.40 12.71
CA ASN A 30 -7.42 1.31 14.17
C ASN A 30 -6.20 0.57 14.72
N GLY A 31 -5.40 1.24 15.56
CA GLY A 31 -4.30 0.64 16.32
C GLY A 31 -3.14 1.59 16.56
N LYS A 32 -2.43 1.43 17.70
CA LYS A 32 -1.25 2.26 18.05
C LYS A 32 -0.09 2.13 17.05
N ASN A 33 -0.09 1.04 16.28
CA ASN A 33 0.84 0.73 15.20
C ASN A 33 0.08 0.45 13.89
N SER A 34 -1.06 1.10 13.62
CA SER A 34 -1.71 0.92 12.31
C SER A 34 -0.84 1.51 11.20
N LEU A 35 -0.89 0.94 10.00
CA LEU A 35 -0.23 1.47 8.80
C LEU A 35 -0.49 2.98 8.62
N GLU A 36 -1.71 3.45 8.87
CA GLU A 36 -2.03 4.87 8.77
C GLU A 36 -1.19 5.72 9.72
N LYS A 37 -1.12 5.32 11.00
CA LYS A 37 -0.34 6.07 11.97
C LYS A 37 1.15 6.06 11.62
N VAL A 38 1.67 4.92 11.19
CA VAL A 38 3.06 4.80 10.73
C VAL A 38 3.33 5.78 9.58
N MET A 39 2.47 5.82 8.57
CA MET A 39 2.62 6.77 7.47
C MET A 39 2.52 8.22 7.94
N ARG A 40 1.62 8.56 8.86
CA ARG A 40 1.54 9.94 9.39
C ARG A 40 2.80 10.36 10.15
N GLU A 41 3.43 9.43 10.87
CA GLU A 41 4.62 9.71 11.70
C GLU A 41 5.93 9.67 10.89
N GLU A 42 6.03 8.81 9.88
CA GLU A 42 7.32 8.45 9.27
C GLU A 42 7.41 8.69 7.76
N ASN A 43 6.31 9.06 7.08
CA ASN A 43 6.33 9.35 5.66
C ASN A 43 7.17 10.59 5.34
N THR A 44 7.89 10.51 4.22
CA THR A 44 8.73 11.58 3.69
C THR A 44 8.33 11.88 2.25
N SER A 45 8.83 12.97 1.67
CA SER A 45 8.62 13.29 0.25
C SER A 45 9.16 12.20 -0.71
N THR A 46 10.04 11.32 -0.24
CA THR A 46 10.61 10.23 -1.04
C THR A 46 9.96 8.87 -0.80
N SER A 47 9.09 8.76 0.21
CA SER A 47 8.49 7.50 0.61
C SER A 47 7.57 6.92 -0.48
N LEU A 48 7.64 5.61 -0.70
CA LEU A 48 6.74 4.91 -1.62
C LEU A 48 5.33 4.78 -1.01
N PRO A 49 4.27 4.88 -1.82
CA PRO A 49 2.90 4.77 -1.33
C PRO A 49 2.57 3.34 -0.88
N VAL A 50 1.61 3.24 0.04
CA VAL A 50 0.85 2.01 0.30
C VAL A 50 -0.35 1.99 -0.64
N VAL A 51 -0.47 0.94 -1.44
CA VAL A 51 -1.59 0.74 -2.37
C VAL A 51 -2.64 -0.14 -1.70
N THR A 52 -3.88 0.36 -1.62
CA THR A 52 -5.00 -0.33 -0.99
C THR A 52 -6.04 -0.71 -2.04
N ILE A 53 -6.30 -2.00 -2.19
CA ILE A 53 -7.43 -2.52 -2.97
C ILE A 53 -8.70 -2.22 -2.21
N GLY A 54 -9.69 -1.64 -2.89
CA GLY A 54 -11.01 -1.43 -2.32
C GLY A 54 -11.59 -2.74 -1.78
N ASP A 55 -11.97 -3.66 -2.65
CA ASP A 55 -12.77 -4.83 -2.38
C ASP A 55 -12.02 -6.07 -2.86
N SER A 56 -11.35 -6.74 -1.93
CA SER A 56 -10.56 -7.94 -2.21
C SER A 56 -11.40 -9.09 -2.74
N ASP A 57 -12.68 -9.17 -2.35
CA ASP A 57 -13.55 -10.27 -2.77
C ASP A 57 -13.91 -10.12 -4.25
N ARG A 58 -14.07 -8.88 -4.71
CA ARG A 58 -14.26 -8.58 -6.14
C ARG A 58 -13.02 -8.84 -6.99
N VAL A 59 -11.81 -8.73 -6.45
CA VAL A 59 -10.60 -9.14 -7.20
C VAL A 59 -10.68 -10.62 -7.63
N LEU A 60 -11.25 -11.47 -6.78
CA LEU A 60 -11.37 -12.90 -7.05
C LEU A 60 -12.58 -13.21 -7.94
N SER A 61 -13.69 -12.52 -7.74
CA SER A 61 -14.99 -12.85 -8.34
C SER A 61 -15.38 -12.04 -9.58
N ASP A 62 -14.79 -10.87 -9.80
CA ASP A 62 -15.16 -9.92 -10.86
C ASP A 62 -13.92 -9.61 -11.73
N PRO A 63 -13.80 -10.24 -12.92
CA PRO A 63 -12.67 -10.04 -13.83
C PRO A 63 -12.49 -8.58 -14.27
N ASP A 64 -13.57 -7.84 -14.50
CA ASP A 64 -13.50 -6.45 -14.94
C ASP A 64 -12.98 -5.55 -13.81
N TYR A 65 -13.42 -5.83 -12.58
CA TYR A 65 -12.89 -5.17 -11.40
C TYR A 65 -11.40 -5.44 -11.24
N ARG A 66 -10.98 -6.71 -11.32
CA ARG A 66 -9.57 -7.09 -11.25
C ARG A 66 -8.73 -6.40 -12.33
N ASN A 67 -9.22 -6.30 -13.56
CA ASN A 67 -8.50 -5.61 -14.64
C ASN A 67 -8.31 -4.13 -14.31
N ARG A 68 -9.33 -3.45 -13.77
CA ARG A 68 -9.17 -2.06 -13.30
C ARG A 68 -8.17 -1.91 -12.16
N CYS A 69 -8.09 -2.88 -11.24
CA CYS A 69 -7.04 -2.89 -10.21
C CYS A 69 -5.64 -2.95 -10.85
N VAL A 70 -5.47 -3.83 -11.86
CA VAL A 70 -4.21 -4.02 -12.58
C VAL A 70 -3.83 -2.76 -13.35
N ASP A 71 -4.76 -2.19 -14.13
CA ASP A 71 -4.51 -0.97 -14.90
C ASP A 71 -4.04 0.17 -14.00
N ARG A 72 -4.72 0.37 -12.86
CA ARG A 72 -4.35 1.41 -11.89
C ARG A 72 -3.02 1.13 -11.21
N LEU A 73 -2.72 -0.14 -10.89
CA LEU A 73 -1.43 -0.51 -10.30
C LEU A 73 -0.28 -0.27 -11.29
N ILE A 74 -0.47 -0.61 -12.57
CA ILE A 74 0.50 -0.35 -13.63
C ILE A 74 0.77 1.15 -13.73
N GLU A 75 -0.26 1.98 -13.82
CA GLU A 75 -0.11 3.45 -13.88
C GLU A 75 0.72 3.98 -12.69
N ILE A 76 0.42 3.54 -11.48
CA ILE A 76 1.17 3.95 -10.27
C ILE A 76 2.65 3.56 -10.36
N ILE A 77 2.96 2.38 -10.91
CA ILE A 77 4.34 1.90 -11.02
C ILE A 77 5.10 2.68 -12.11
N PHE A 78 4.46 2.96 -13.25
CA PHE A 78 5.07 3.71 -14.34
C PHE A 78 5.40 5.15 -13.94
N ASP A 79 4.49 5.81 -13.20
CA ASP A 79 4.63 7.20 -12.76
C ASP A 79 4.98 7.30 -11.26
N ILE A 80 5.72 6.34 -10.71
CA ILE A 80 5.92 6.19 -9.25
C ILE A 80 6.47 7.43 -8.56
N ASP A 81 7.28 8.23 -9.26
CA ASP A 81 7.87 9.44 -8.71
C ASP A 81 6.81 10.52 -8.44
N ASP A 82 5.73 10.57 -9.21
CA ASP A 82 4.59 11.47 -8.98
C ASP A 82 3.77 11.07 -7.75
N TYR A 83 3.91 9.81 -7.31
CA TYR A 83 3.18 9.25 -6.18
C TYR A 83 3.98 9.20 -4.89
N ARG A 84 5.26 9.60 -4.89
CA ARG A 84 6.07 9.61 -3.67
C ARG A 84 5.51 10.58 -2.63
N GLY A 85 5.57 10.18 -1.37
CA GLY A 85 5.07 10.96 -0.25
C GLY A 85 3.55 11.04 -0.14
N SER A 86 2.78 10.44 -1.05
CA SER A 86 1.30 10.45 -1.01
C SER A 86 0.69 9.61 0.11
N MET A 87 1.51 8.90 0.90
CA MET A 87 1.12 7.95 1.94
C MET A 87 0.31 6.76 1.39
N ARG A 88 -0.98 6.94 1.11
CA ARG A 88 -1.89 5.85 0.73
C ARG A 88 -2.66 6.17 -0.54
N LEU A 89 -2.64 5.24 -1.48
CA LEU A 89 -3.45 5.27 -2.70
C LEU A 89 -4.49 4.17 -2.63
N PHE A 90 -5.71 4.49 -3.07
CA PHE A 90 -6.77 3.51 -3.23
C PHE A 90 -6.90 3.17 -4.71
N ILE A 91 -6.86 1.88 -5.01
CA ILE A 91 -7.23 1.34 -6.31
C ILE A 91 -8.57 0.65 -6.16
N PRO A 92 -9.33 0.51 -7.27
CA PRO A 92 -10.54 -0.32 -7.25
C PRO A 92 -10.49 -1.60 -6.29
#